data_AF-A0AAT9RCA0-F1
#
_entry.id   AF-A0AAT9RCA0-F1
#
_cell.length_a   1.000
_cell.length_b   1.000
_cell.length_c   1.000
_cell.angle_alpha   90.00
_cell.angle_beta   90.00
_cell.angle_gamma   90.00
#
_symmetry.space_group_name_H-M   'P 1'
#
loop_
_entity.id
_entity.type
_entity.pdbx_description
1 polymer ?
#
loop_
_entity_poly.entity_id
_entity_poly.type
_entity_poly.pdbx_seq_one_letter_code
_entity_poly.pdbx_strand_id
1 'polypeptide(L)'
;MDAPSGPVVGDSVIGDPGLFGPASVTWQAHGDPVMWIAGIRALYLQALHPRAVRGVMQNSDFHKGAWGRLIRTANFVGTTTYGTTEAAEKAGARVRKIHSMLSAADPDTGERYGVDEPELLLWVHCAEIDSYLHVLRRSGYPLTEAAADRYIGEHRVSARLVGLDPADVPGDQRELAAYFEKVRPELAAGPEAREVDDFLRRPPAHPLLVPAREALWRRVANLAYASLPPYAHELYGRPGPAPAVVTRRLRLTGTLLRCVPARLRWQLPPKHILRAMSRLGPGSRPAPYKVGR
;
A
#
# COMPACT_ATOMS: atom_id res chain seq x y z
N MET A 1 41.14 16.52 -38.08
CA MET A 1 41.70 16.78 -36.74
C MET A 1 40.49 16.77 -35.81
N ASP A 2 40.06 15.56 -35.47
CA ASP A 2 38.81 15.35 -34.74
C ASP A 2 39.08 15.45 -33.24
N ALA A 3 38.38 16.38 -32.59
CA ALA A 3 38.42 16.54 -31.15
C ALA A 3 37.71 15.35 -30.49
N PRO A 4 38.27 14.76 -29.42
CA PRO A 4 37.63 13.64 -28.74
C PRO A 4 36.40 14.14 -27.97
N SER A 5 35.25 13.54 -28.30
CA SER A 5 34.00 13.63 -27.56
C SER A 5 34.24 13.29 -26.08
N GLY A 6 34.01 14.25 -25.19
CA GLY A 6 34.09 14.03 -23.75
C GLY A 6 33.09 12.96 -23.29
N PRO A 7 33.36 12.26 -22.17
CA PRO A 7 32.50 11.20 -21.70
C PRO A 7 31.15 11.78 -21.29
N VAL A 8 30.08 11.22 -21.85
CA VAL A 8 28.72 11.38 -21.36
C VAL A 8 28.72 10.89 -19.92
N VAL A 9 28.50 11.80 -18.96
CA VAL A 9 28.32 11.45 -17.56
C VAL A 9 27.04 10.63 -17.45
N GLY A 10 27.18 9.30 -17.50
CA GLY A 10 26.14 8.40 -17.03
C GLY A 10 26.00 8.62 -15.53
N ASP A 11 24.81 8.98 -15.07
CA ASP A 11 24.44 9.02 -13.65
C ASP A 11 24.69 7.62 -13.04
N SER A 12 25.89 7.40 -12.51
CA SER A 12 26.24 6.13 -11.89
C SER A 12 25.52 6.04 -10.54
N VAL A 13 24.56 5.13 -10.45
CA VAL A 13 23.94 4.75 -9.18
C VAL A 13 25.02 4.06 -8.34
N ILE A 14 25.52 4.73 -7.30
CA ILE A 14 26.72 4.32 -6.55
C ILE A 14 26.47 3.08 -5.64
N GLY A 15 25.22 2.63 -5.47
CA GLY A 15 24.88 1.51 -4.59
C GLY A 15 23.66 0.70 -5.04
N ASP A 16 23.37 -0.40 -4.34
CA ASP A 16 22.24 -1.29 -4.64
C ASP A 16 20.89 -0.53 -4.63
N PRO A 17 20.21 -0.38 -5.78
CA PRO A 17 18.95 0.35 -5.86
C PRO A 17 17.82 -0.34 -5.10
N GLY A 18 17.95 -1.63 -4.80
CA GLY A 18 16.86 -2.46 -4.29
C GLY A 18 15.97 -2.98 -5.41
N LEU A 19 14.80 -3.52 -5.04
CA LEU A 19 13.84 -4.06 -6.01
C LEU A 19 13.20 -2.98 -6.88
N PHE A 20 13.04 -1.78 -6.32
CA PHE A 20 12.51 -0.62 -7.01
C PHE A 20 13.59 0.46 -6.99
N GLY A 21 14.13 0.82 -8.15
CA GLY A 21 15.15 1.86 -8.27
C GLY A 21 14.55 3.23 -8.59
N PRO A 22 15.36 4.31 -8.62
CA PRO A 22 14.92 5.66 -8.97
C PRO A 22 14.27 5.82 -10.35
N ALA A 23 14.39 4.83 -11.25
CA ALA A 23 13.70 4.82 -12.54
C ALA A 23 12.27 4.24 -12.47
N SER A 24 11.93 3.53 -11.40
CA SER A 24 10.61 2.89 -11.25
C SER A 24 9.51 3.88 -10.89
N VAL A 25 8.28 3.60 -11.31
CA VAL A 25 7.09 4.38 -10.90
C VAL A 25 6.88 4.24 -9.40
N THR A 26 7.04 3.03 -8.88
CA THR A 26 6.89 2.69 -7.46
C THR A 26 7.76 3.58 -6.58
N TRP A 27 9.04 3.74 -6.92
CA TRP A 27 9.96 4.60 -6.18
C TRP A 27 9.49 6.06 -6.09
N GLN A 28 8.98 6.60 -7.20
CA GLN A 28 8.50 7.98 -7.26
C GLN A 28 7.18 8.14 -6.48
N ALA A 29 6.25 7.22 -6.72
CA ALA A 29 4.89 7.26 -6.21
C ALA A 29 4.82 7.05 -4.70
N HIS A 30 5.58 6.08 -4.17
CA HIS A 30 5.56 5.74 -2.75
C HIS A 30 6.16 6.84 -1.85
N GLY A 31 6.82 7.83 -2.44
CA GLY A 31 7.36 8.99 -1.74
C GLY A 31 6.31 10.08 -1.47
N ASP A 32 5.12 9.93 -2.05
CA ASP A 32 4.02 10.86 -1.92
C ASP A 32 3.27 10.68 -0.58
N PRO A 33 2.93 11.77 0.13
CA PRO A 33 2.29 11.65 1.44
C PRO A 33 0.87 11.07 1.40
N VAL A 34 0.20 11.01 0.24
CA VAL A 34 -1.14 10.42 0.13
C VAL A 34 -1.14 8.89 0.31
N MET A 35 0.04 8.25 0.26
CA MET A 35 0.18 6.81 0.48
C MET A 35 -0.37 6.36 1.84
N TRP A 36 -0.41 7.22 2.85
CA TRP A 36 -1.06 6.92 4.13
C TRP A 36 -2.58 6.71 3.98
N ILE A 37 -3.25 7.55 3.18
CA ILE A 37 -4.69 7.40 2.88
C ILE A 37 -4.90 6.11 2.10
N ALA A 38 -3.99 5.82 1.17
CA ALA A 38 -4.04 4.63 0.33
C ALA A 38 -3.87 3.33 1.14
N GLY A 39 -2.94 3.30 2.10
CA GLY A 39 -2.79 2.18 3.04
C GLY A 39 -4.03 1.95 3.89
N ILE A 40 -4.69 3.02 4.35
CA ILE A 40 -5.95 2.88 5.11
C ILE A 40 -7.09 2.36 4.21
N ARG A 41 -7.16 2.82 2.95
CA ARG A 41 -8.11 2.28 1.97
C ARG A 41 -7.87 0.79 1.73
N ALA A 42 -6.60 0.38 1.61
CA ALA A 42 -6.23 -1.02 1.43
C ALA A 42 -6.74 -1.89 2.58
N LEU A 43 -6.60 -1.45 3.83
CA LEU A 43 -7.06 -2.22 4.99
C LEU A 43 -8.57 -2.39 5.03
N TYR A 44 -9.32 -1.33 4.67
CA TYR A 44 -10.76 -1.44 4.49
C TYR A 44 -11.11 -2.45 3.40
N LEU A 45 -10.48 -2.33 2.23
CA LEU A 45 -10.77 -3.22 1.12
C LEU A 45 -10.42 -4.67 1.46
N GLN A 46 -9.21 -4.92 1.98
CA GLN A 46 -8.73 -6.24 2.41
C GLN A 46 -9.66 -6.92 3.41
N ALA A 47 -10.26 -6.14 4.31
CA ALA A 47 -11.18 -6.65 5.33
C ALA A 47 -12.49 -7.23 4.76
N LEU A 48 -12.82 -6.96 3.49
CA LEU A 48 -14.03 -7.48 2.84
C LEU A 48 -13.93 -8.94 2.39
N HIS A 49 -12.75 -9.57 2.42
CA HIS A 49 -12.65 -10.99 2.16
C HIS A 49 -12.70 -11.77 3.48
N PRO A 50 -13.77 -12.55 3.75
CA PRO A 50 -14.01 -13.13 5.08
C PRO A 50 -12.87 -14.00 5.59
N ARG A 51 -12.33 -14.90 4.75
CA ARG A 51 -11.18 -15.75 5.11
C ARG A 51 -9.92 -14.93 5.42
N ALA A 52 -9.60 -13.94 4.58
CA ALA A 52 -8.41 -13.11 4.78
C ALA A 52 -8.48 -12.30 6.09
N VAL A 53 -9.60 -11.62 6.36
CA VAL A 53 -9.75 -10.82 7.58
C VAL A 53 -9.76 -11.69 8.84
N ARG A 54 -10.38 -12.87 8.78
CA ARG A 54 -10.40 -13.84 9.88
C ARG A 54 -9.01 -14.38 10.19
N GLY A 55 -8.22 -14.69 9.16
CA GLY A 55 -6.80 -15.02 9.29
C GLY A 55 -6.03 -13.96 10.09
N VAL A 56 -6.32 -12.67 9.86
CA VAL A 56 -5.74 -11.58 10.66
C VAL A 56 -6.30 -11.56 12.09
N MET A 57 -7.61 -11.68 12.29
CA MET A 57 -8.23 -11.58 13.63
C MET A 57 -7.78 -12.70 14.56
N GLN A 58 -7.75 -13.95 14.09
CA GLN A 58 -7.38 -15.10 14.92
C GLN A 58 -5.88 -15.18 15.23
N ASN A 59 -5.03 -14.55 14.41
CA ASN A 59 -3.57 -14.56 14.57
C ASN A 59 -3.02 -13.22 15.09
N SER A 60 -3.87 -12.38 15.68
CA SER A 60 -3.49 -11.10 16.28
C SER A 60 -4.14 -10.90 17.63
N ASP A 61 -3.40 -10.35 18.59
CA ASP A 61 -4.01 -9.45 19.57
C ASP A 61 -4.44 -8.17 18.85
N PHE A 62 -5.50 -8.22 18.04
CA PHE A 62 -5.87 -7.12 17.14
C PHE A 62 -6.04 -5.81 17.93
N HIS A 63 -6.74 -5.83 19.06
CA HIS A 63 -6.96 -4.62 19.87
C HIS A 63 -5.69 -4.07 20.56
N LYS A 64 -4.74 -4.92 20.98
CA LYS A 64 -3.51 -4.47 21.67
C LYS A 64 -2.32 -4.26 20.73
N GLY A 65 -2.35 -4.88 19.54
CA GLY A 65 -1.23 -4.97 18.62
C GLY A 65 -1.48 -4.44 17.20
N ALA A 66 -2.70 -4.01 16.84
CA ALA A 66 -3.00 -3.56 15.48
C ALA A 66 -2.21 -2.33 15.06
N TRP A 67 -1.96 -1.35 15.95
CA TRP A 67 -1.09 -0.21 15.60
C TRP A 67 0.35 -0.66 15.32
N GLY A 68 0.86 -1.62 16.08
CA GLY A 68 2.15 -2.26 15.80
C GLY A 68 2.15 -3.05 14.49
N ARG A 69 1.03 -3.71 14.15
CA ARG A 69 0.85 -4.40 12.86
C ARG A 69 0.88 -3.43 11.70
N LEU A 70 0.15 -2.32 11.78
CA LEU A 70 0.16 -1.25 10.78
C LEU A 70 1.57 -0.69 10.54
N ILE A 71 2.31 -0.40 11.62
CA ILE A 71 3.71 0.03 11.52
C ILE A 71 4.56 -1.06 10.85
N ARG A 72 4.38 -2.34 11.20
CA ARG A 72 5.14 -3.45 10.58
C ARG A 72 4.87 -3.57 9.09
N THR A 73 3.61 -3.45 8.65
CA THR A 73 3.26 -3.45 7.22
C THR A 73 3.85 -2.22 6.52
N ALA A 74 3.71 -1.03 7.09
CA ALA A 74 4.31 0.18 6.53
C ALA A 74 5.85 0.09 6.44
N ASN A 75 6.50 -0.49 7.45
CA ASN A 75 7.94 -0.76 7.43
C ASN A 75 8.30 -1.83 6.38
N PHE A 76 7.48 -2.85 6.18
CA PHE A 76 7.67 -3.84 5.14
C PHE A 76 7.62 -3.18 3.76
N VAL A 77 6.54 -2.44 3.46
CA VAL A 77 6.39 -1.70 2.19
C VAL A 77 7.54 -0.71 1.99
N GLY A 78 7.92 0.04 3.03
CA GLY A 78 9.05 0.97 2.95
C GLY A 78 10.41 0.28 2.75
N THR A 79 10.61 -0.91 3.34
CA THR A 79 11.82 -1.72 3.15
C THR A 79 11.87 -2.34 1.76
N THR A 80 10.75 -2.88 1.26
CA THR A 80 10.69 -3.45 -0.10
C THR A 80 10.82 -2.37 -1.17
N THR A 81 10.31 -1.17 -0.91
CA THR A 81 10.39 -0.02 -1.84
C THR A 81 11.77 0.64 -1.87
N TYR A 82 12.35 0.97 -0.71
CA TYR A 82 13.53 1.83 -0.60
C TYR A 82 14.77 1.15 0.03
N GLY A 83 14.62 -0.09 0.49
CA GLY A 83 15.71 -0.89 1.03
C GLY A 83 16.67 -1.39 -0.04
N THR A 84 17.72 -2.11 0.39
CA THR A 84 18.56 -2.90 -0.51
C THR A 84 17.82 -4.15 -0.95
N THR A 85 18.29 -4.79 -2.01
CA THR A 85 17.78 -6.08 -2.49
C THR A 85 17.84 -7.11 -1.36
N GLU A 86 18.99 -7.21 -0.67
CA GLU A 86 19.15 -8.09 0.49
C GLU A 86 18.12 -7.82 1.61
N ALA A 87 17.89 -6.55 1.95
CA ALA A 87 16.93 -6.19 2.98
C ALA A 87 15.49 -6.56 2.60
N ALA A 88 15.13 -6.36 1.33
CA ALA A 88 13.82 -6.74 0.79
C ALA A 88 13.63 -8.27 0.81
N GLU A 89 14.64 -9.04 0.37
CA GLU A 89 14.60 -10.51 0.41
C GLU A 89 14.48 -11.06 1.83
N LYS A 90 15.28 -10.51 2.76
CA LYS A 90 15.23 -10.90 4.17
C LYS A 90 13.87 -10.59 4.80
N ALA A 91 13.29 -9.44 4.46
CA ALA A 91 11.95 -9.09 4.90
C ALA A 91 10.90 -10.05 4.33
N GLY A 92 10.98 -10.39 3.03
CA GLY A 92 10.10 -11.37 2.38
C GLY A 92 10.21 -12.76 2.99
N ALA A 93 11.43 -13.28 3.17
CA ALA A 93 11.67 -14.57 3.79
C ALA A 93 11.09 -14.64 5.23
N ARG A 94 11.22 -13.56 6.00
CA ARG A 94 10.60 -13.45 7.32
C ARG A 94 9.08 -13.48 7.25
N VAL A 95 8.48 -12.74 6.31
CA VAL A 95 7.02 -12.72 6.12
C VAL A 95 6.51 -14.12 5.76
N ARG A 96 7.12 -14.78 4.77
CA ARG A 96 6.73 -16.15 4.37
C ARG A 96 6.84 -17.14 5.53
N LYS A 97 7.94 -17.09 6.29
CA LYS A 97 8.10 -17.92 7.49
C LYS A 97 7.02 -17.66 8.53
N ILE A 98 6.61 -16.41 8.73
CA ILE A 98 5.51 -16.10 9.65
C ILE A 98 4.21 -16.66 9.08
N HIS A 99 3.86 -16.36 7.83
CA HIS A 99 2.60 -16.79 7.23
C HIS A 99 2.45 -18.32 7.24
N SER A 100 3.53 -19.08 6.98
CA SER A 100 3.49 -20.55 7.01
C SER A 100 3.25 -21.17 8.40
N MET A 101 3.33 -20.37 9.47
CA MET A 101 3.03 -20.80 10.85
C MET A 101 1.63 -20.38 11.30
N LEU A 102 0.93 -19.54 10.53
CA LEU A 102 -0.35 -18.98 10.90
C LEU A 102 -1.46 -19.71 10.14
N SER A 103 -2.53 -20.04 10.87
CA SER A 103 -3.73 -20.67 10.31
C SER A 103 -4.97 -20.03 10.91
N ALA A 104 -6.09 -20.15 10.24
CA ALA A 104 -7.40 -19.77 10.77
C ALA A 104 -8.36 -20.95 10.66
N ALA A 105 -9.39 -20.92 11.50
CA ALA A 105 -10.52 -21.83 11.43
C ALA A 105 -11.77 -21.08 11.00
N ASP A 106 -12.53 -21.65 10.08
CA ASP A 106 -13.89 -21.21 9.79
C ASP A 106 -14.83 -21.68 10.91
N PRO A 107 -15.54 -20.78 11.60
CA PRO A 107 -16.41 -21.15 12.71
C PRO A 107 -17.70 -21.87 12.27
N ASP A 108 -18.13 -21.68 11.02
CA ASP A 108 -19.38 -22.24 10.50
C ASP A 108 -19.14 -23.66 9.96
N THR A 109 -17.99 -23.90 9.31
CA THR A 109 -17.67 -25.22 8.72
C THR A 109 -16.68 -26.04 9.55
N GLY A 110 -15.91 -25.41 10.44
CA GLY A 110 -14.81 -26.04 11.17
C GLY A 110 -13.53 -26.23 10.32
N GLU A 111 -13.54 -25.83 9.06
CA GLU A 111 -12.38 -25.93 8.16
C GLU A 111 -11.19 -25.14 8.72
N ARG A 112 -10.00 -25.75 8.74
CA ARG A 112 -8.75 -25.06 9.06
C ARG A 112 -7.96 -24.82 7.78
N TYR A 113 -7.49 -23.59 7.60
CA TYR A 113 -6.77 -23.17 6.42
C TYR A 113 -5.55 -22.31 6.77
N GLY A 114 -4.57 -22.29 5.87
CA GLY A 114 -3.36 -21.46 6.00
C GLY A 114 -3.62 -20.02 5.62
N VAL A 115 -2.99 -19.06 6.30
CA VAL A 115 -3.07 -17.64 5.85
C VAL A 115 -2.16 -17.37 4.65
N ASP A 116 -1.28 -18.32 4.31
CA ASP A 116 -0.39 -18.32 3.15
C ASP A 116 -1.01 -18.97 1.91
N GLU A 117 -2.31 -19.30 1.93
CA GLU A 117 -3.00 -19.76 0.73
C GLU A 117 -2.88 -18.72 -0.40
N PRO A 118 -2.46 -19.13 -1.62
CA PRO A 118 -2.17 -18.20 -2.70
C PRO A 118 -3.32 -17.23 -3.04
N GLU A 119 -4.56 -17.69 -2.98
CA GLU A 119 -5.74 -16.86 -3.27
C GLU A 119 -5.93 -15.73 -2.24
N LEU A 120 -5.66 -16.01 -0.95
CA LEU A 120 -5.73 -15.01 0.11
C LEU A 120 -4.59 -13.99 -0.01
N LEU A 121 -3.38 -14.46 -0.32
CA LEU A 121 -2.23 -13.60 -0.56
C LEU A 121 -2.46 -12.70 -1.78
N LEU A 122 -3.03 -13.25 -2.85
CA LEU A 122 -3.34 -12.52 -4.08
C LEU A 122 -4.39 -11.43 -3.82
N TRP A 123 -5.42 -11.73 -3.02
CA TRP A 123 -6.40 -10.73 -2.60
C TRP A 123 -5.76 -9.57 -1.85
N VAL A 124 -4.95 -9.87 -0.84
CA VAL A 124 -4.28 -8.84 -0.02
C VAL A 124 -3.38 -7.96 -0.90
N HIS A 125 -2.65 -8.58 -1.83
CA HIS A 125 -1.79 -7.88 -2.79
C HIS A 125 -2.61 -6.98 -3.74
N CYS A 126 -3.59 -7.52 -4.45
CA CYS A 126 -4.40 -6.76 -5.41
C CYS A 126 -5.17 -5.61 -4.74
N ALA A 127 -5.73 -5.83 -3.55
CA ALA A 127 -6.41 -4.79 -2.78
C ALA A 127 -5.45 -3.66 -2.34
N GLU A 128 -4.19 -3.99 -2.04
CA GLU A 128 -3.13 -3.02 -1.75
C GLU A 128 -2.78 -2.19 -2.99
N ILE A 129 -2.43 -2.84 -4.10
CA ILE A 129 -2.00 -2.16 -5.33
C ILE A 129 -3.10 -1.29 -5.92
N ASP A 130 -4.34 -1.78 -5.96
CA ASP A 130 -5.50 -0.98 -6.38
C ASP A 130 -5.67 0.26 -5.49
N SER A 131 -5.53 0.10 -4.18
CA SER A 131 -5.68 1.21 -3.24
C SER A 131 -4.63 2.30 -3.43
N TYR A 132 -3.37 1.88 -3.61
CA TYR A 132 -2.25 2.78 -3.88
C TYR A 132 -2.48 3.55 -5.17
N LEU A 133 -2.73 2.82 -6.26
CA LEU A 133 -2.96 3.40 -7.58
C LEU A 133 -4.16 4.36 -7.61
N HIS A 134 -5.29 3.95 -7.03
CA HIS A 134 -6.53 4.73 -7.03
C HIS A 134 -6.38 6.06 -6.27
N VAL A 135 -5.78 6.02 -5.07
CA VAL A 135 -5.59 7.23 -4.27
C VAL A 135 -4.57 8.16 -4.92
N LEU A 136 -3.46 7.63 -5.44
CA LEU A 136 -2.47 8.44 -6.16
C LEU A 136 -3.12 9.20 -7.32
N ARG A 137 -3.78 8.49 -8.24
CA ARG A 137 -4.46 9.08 -9.42
C ARG A 137 -5.46 10.15 -9.02
N ARG A 138 -6.34 9.84 -8.06
CA ARG A 138 -7.42 10.76 -7.67
C ARG A 138 -6.95 11.92 -6.80
N SER A 139 -5.75 11.86 -6.25
CA SER A 139 -5.15 12.95 -5.46
C SER A 139 -4.46 14.04 -6.29
N GLY A 140 -4.46 13.93 -7.63
CA GLY A 140 -3.77 14.86 -8.52
C GLY A 140 -2.27 14.59 -8.65
N TYR A 141 -1.82 13.38 -8.29
CA TYR A 141 -0.48 12.93 -8.65
C TYR A 141 -0.41 12.72 -10.17
N PRO A 142 0.66 13.18 -10.86
CA PRO A 142 0.77 13.10 -12.32
C PRO A 142 1.10 11.67 -12.76
N LEU A 143 0.09 10.82 -12.87
CA LEU A 143 0.21 9.44 -13.35
C LEU A 143 -0.48 9.31 -14.71
N THR A 144 0.26 8.89 -15.74
CA THR A 144 -0.30 8.53 -17.05
C THR A 144 -0.85 7.11 -17.01
N GLU A 145 -1.66 6.72 -18.00
CA GLU A 145 -2.16 5.34 -18.12
C GLU A 145 -1.00 4.33 -18.26
N ALA A 146 -0.01 4.63 -19.12
CA ALA A 146 1.16 3.78 -19.27
C ALA A 146 1.98 3.65 -17.97
N ALA A 147 2.09 4.74 -17.18
CA ALA A 147 2.77 4.67 -15.89
C ALA A 147 1.97 3.88 -14.85
N ALA A 148 0.65 3.84 -14.94
CA ALA A 148 -0.20 3.02 -14.09
C ALA A 148 -0.05 1.52 -14.40
N ASP A 149 -0.02 1.13 -15.69
CA ASP A 149 0.25 -0.25 -16.08
C ASP A 149 1.67 -0.66 -15.65
N ARG A 150 2.66 0.22 -15.87
CA ARG A 150 4.04 0.00 -15.38
C ARG A 150 4.10 -0.17 -13.86
N TYR A 151 3.34 0.62 -13.11
CA TYR A 151 3.24 0.49 -11.64
C TYR A 151 2.68 -0.87 -11.21
N ILE A 152 1.61 -1.35 -11.84
CA ILE A 152 1.03 -2.67 -11.54
C ILE A 152 2.04 -3.77 -11.90
N GLY A 153 2.64 -3.70 -13.10
CA GLY A 153 3.64 -4.67 -13.56
C GLY A 153 4.88 -4.73 -12.67
N GLU A 154 5.36 -3.59 -12.16
CA GLU A 154 6.46 -3.51 -11.19
C GLU A 154 6.14 -4.32 -9.92
N HIS A 155 4.88 -4.33 -9.47
CA HIS A 155 4.48 -4.99 -8.24
C HIS A 155 4.44 -6.53 -8.30
N ARG A 156 4.47 -7.13 -9.49
CA ARG A 156 4.76 -8.57 -9.66
C ARG A 156 6.10 -8.97 -9.02
N VAL A 157 7.10 -8.08 -9.04
CA VAL A 157 8.41 -8.31 -8.39
C VAL A 157 8.27 -8.37 -6.86
N SER A 158 7.37 -7.58 -6.27
CA SER A 158 7.13 -7.63 -4.82
C SER A 158 6.23 -8.80 -4.39
N ALA A 159 5.38 -9.30 -5.28
CA ALA A 159 4.46 -10.40 -4.99
C ALA A 159 5.19 -11.70 -4.58
N ARG A 160 6.32 -12.02 -5.23
CA ARG A 160 7.15 -13.17 -4.83
C ARG A 160 7.68 -13.08 -3.40
N LEU A 161 7.86 -11.88 -2.86
CA LEU A 161 8.34 -11.71 -1.49
C LEU A 161 7.33 -12.23 -0.48
N VAL A 162 6.03 -12.17 -0.79
CA VAL A 162 4.96 -12.66 0.07
C VAL A 162 4.53 -14.10 -0.22
N GLY A 163 5.13 -14.74 -1.25
CA GLY A 163 4.90 -16.15 -1.58
C GLY A 163 4.05 -16.40 -2.82
N LEU A 164 3.70 -15.35 -3.58
CA LEU A 164 2.96 -15.47 -4.84
C LEU A 164 3.89 -15.80 -6.01
N ASP A 165 3.40 -16.57 -6.98
CA ASP A 165 4.03 -16.64 -8.30
C ASP A 165 3.75 -15.33 -9.05
N PRO A 166 4.79 -14.59 -9.49
CA PRO A 166 4.60 -13.37 -10.29
C PRO A 166 3.75 -13.55 -11.56
N ALA A 167 3.68 -14.76 -12.13
CA ALA A 167 2.89 -15.06 -13.31
C ALA A 167 1.37 -15.04 -13.03
N ASP A 168 0.96 -15.36 -11.80
CA ASP A 168 -0.45 -15.41 -11.39
C ASP A 168 -0.99 -14.05 -10.93
N VAL A 169 -0.12 -13.04 -10.85
CA VAL A 169 -0.44 -11.71 -10.35
C VAL A 169 -0.77 -10.79 -11.54
N PRO A 170 -1.84 -9.96 -11.46
CA PRO A 170 -2.14 -8.97 -12.49
C PRO A 170 -0.95 -8.07 -12.83
N GLY A 171 -0.75 -7.80 -14.12
CA GLY A 171 0.37 -7.01 -14.64
C GLY A 171 0.02 -5.64 -15.17
N ASP A 172 -1.27 -5.40 -15.36
CA ASP A 172 -1.82 -4.16 -15.88
C ASP A 172 -3.20 -3.90 -15.27
N GLN A 173 -3.77 -2.75 -15.60
CA GLN A 173 -5.08 -2.35 -15.06
C GLN A 173 -6.22 -3.26 -15.50
N ARG A 174 -6.14 -3.83 -16.71
CA ARG A 174 -7.19 -4.68 -17.27
C ARG A 174 -7.23 -6.01 -16.54
N GLU A 175 -6.07 -6.63 -16.33
CA GLU A 175 -5.94 -7.86 -15.55
C GLU A 175 -6.36 -7.64 -14.09
N LEU A 176 -6.00 -6.49 -13.50
CA LEU A 176 -6.38 -6.15 -12.13
C LEU A 176 -7.91 -5.98 -12.01
N ALA A 177 -8.54 -5.28 -12.96
CA ALA A 177 -9.99 -5.14 -13.01
C ALA A 177 -10.69 -6.50 -13.18
N ALA A 178 -10.19 -7.37 -14.07
CA ALA A 178 -10.72 -8.71 -14.26
C ALA A 178 -10.62 -9.56 -12.99
N TYR A 179 -9.52 -9.43 -12.23
CA TYR A 179 -9.36 -10.07 -10.94
C TYR A 179 -10.43 -9.60 -9.93
N PHE A 180 -10.70 -8.29 -9.84
CA PHE A 180 -11.73 -7.77 -8.93
C PHE A 180 -13.14 -8.24 -9.29
N GLU A 181 -13.49 -8.31 -10.57
CA GLU A 181 -14.78 -8.86 -10.99
C GLU A 181 -14.93 -10.34 -10.62
N LYS A 182 -13.85 -11.13 -10.72
CA LYS A 182 -13.85 -12.54 -10.32
C LYS A 182 -14.07 -12.73 -8.81
N VAL A 183 -13.35 -11.99 -7.97
CA VAL A 183 -13.39 -12.17 -6.51
C VAL A 183 -14.61 -11.52 -5.84
N ARG A 184 -15.24 -10.54 -6.51
CA ARG A 184 -16.36 -9.75 -5.94
C ARG A 184 -17.48 -10.59 -5.32
N PRO A 185 -17.94 -11.71 -5.91
CA PRO A 185 -18.99 -12.55 -5.31
C PRO A 185 -18.60 -13.19 -3.96
N GLU A 186 -17.30 -13.30 -3.66
CA GLU A 186 -16.78 -13.90 -2.42
C GLU A 186 -16.65 -12.88 -1.28
N LEU A 187 -16.81 -11.59 -1.58
CA LEU A 187 -16.63 -10.50 -0.62
C LEU A 187 -17.87 -10.28 0.24
N ALA A 188 -17.65 -10.12 1.54
CA ALA A 188 -18.70 -9.80 2.51
C ALA A 188 -18.15 -8.97 3.67
N ALA A 189 -18.95 -8.01 4.14
CA ALA A 189 -18.65 -7.26 5.37
C ALA A 189 -19.22 -8.00 6.61
N GLY A 190 -18.56 -9.10 6.99
CA GLY A 190 -18.87 -9.87 8.19
C GLY A 190 -18.51 -9.14 9.50
N PRO A 191 -18.73 -9.79 10.67
CA PRO A 191 -18.37 -9.24 11.97
C PRO A 191 -16.91 -8.75 12.04
N GLU A 192 -15.96 -9.56 11.57
CA GLU A 192 -14.53 -9.24 11.59
C GLU A 192 -14.21 -8.01 10.73
N ALA A 193 -14.89 -7.84 9.59
CA ALA A 193 -14.73 -6.67 8.73
C ALA A 193 -15.22 -5.38 9.41
N ARG A 194 -16.29 -5.48 10.22
CA ARG A 194 -16.84 -4.36 11.00
C ARG A 194 -15.95 -3.99 12.18
N GLU A 195 -15.33 -4.98 12.83
CA GLU A 195 -14.29 -4.73 13.84
C GLU A 195 -13.10 -3.97 13.26
N VAL A 196 -12.67 -4.33 12.05
CA VAL A 196 -11.65 -3.57 11.32
C VAL A 196 -12.12 -2.14 11.02
N ASP A 197 -13.37 -1.94 10.55
CA ASP A 197 -13.90 -0.59 10.32
C ASP A 197 -13.94 0.26 11.59
N ASP A 198 -14.40 -0.31 12.70
CA ASP A 198 -14.44 0.36 14.00
C ASP A 198 -13.04 0.75 14.48
N PHE A 199 -12.09 -0.19 14.38
CA PHE A 199 -10.70 0.06 14.73
C PHE A 199 -10.08 1.16 13.87
N LEU A 200 -10.28 1.12 12.54
CA LEU A 200 -9.74 2.12 11.63
C LEU A 200 -10.36 3.50 11.85
N ARG A 201 -11.63 3.59 12.24
CA ARG A 201 -12.27 4.88 12.56
C ARG A 201 -11.82 5.43 13.92
N ARG A 202 -11.65 4.55 14.91
CA ARG A 202 -11.38 4.93 16.31
C ARG A 202 -10.30 4.04 16.92
N PRO A 203 -9.04 4.15 16.45
CA PRO A 203 -7.97 3.37 17.03
C PRO A 203 -7.81 3.74 18.51
N PRO A 204 -7.43 2.77 19.37
CA PRO A 204 -7.06 3.04 20.75
C PRO A 204 -5.99 4.13 20.79
N ALA A 205 -6.21 5.15 21.61
CA ALA A 205 -5.31 6.28 21.76
C ALA A 205 -5.20 6.66 23.23
N HIS A 206 -4.02 7.13 23.65
CA HIS A 206 -3.84 7.72 24.96
C HIS A 206 -4.84 8.88 25.14
N PRO A 207 -5.47 9.08 26.32
CA PRO A 207 -6.52 10.11 26.51
C PRO A 207 -6.13 11.50 26.00
N LEU A 208 -4.87 11.90 26.18
CA LEU A 208 -4.32 13.18 25.71
C LEU A 208 -4.30 13.33 24.17
N LEU A 209 -4.28 12.22 23.43
CA LEU A 209 -4.24 12.21 21.96
C LEU A 209 -5.64 12.06 21.33
N VAL A 210 -6.69 11.88 22.14
CA VAL A 210 -8.07 11.73 21.67
C VAL A 210 -8.52 12.93 20.81
N PRO A 211 -8.28 14.20 21.20
CA PRO A 211 -8.67 15.34 20.35
C PRO A 211 -7.97 15.32 18.99
N ALA A 212 -6.68 14.99 18.96
CA ALA A 212 -5.92 14.87 17.72
C ALA A 212 -6.42 13.71 16.83
N ARG A 213 -6.78 12.57 17.43
CA ARG A 213 -7.42 11.45 16.73
C ARG A 213 -8.74 11.89 16.09
N GLU A 214 -9.62 12.52 16.84
CA GLU A 214 -10.94 12.95 16.33
C GLU A 214 -10.85 14.04 15.26
N ALA A 215 -9.86 14.95 15.38
CA ALA A 215 -9.68 16.07 14.47
C ALA A 215 -8.95 15.69 13.18
N LEU A 216 -7.92 14.83 13.26
CA LEU A 216 -7.03 14.52 12.14
C LEU A 216 -7.23 13.10 11.62
N TRP A 217 -7.05 12.09 12.47
CA TRP A 217 -7.12 10.69 12.06
C TRP A 217 -8.48 10.32 11.47
N ARG A 218 -9.58 10.73 12.12
CA ARG A 218 -10.93 10.43 11.64
C ARG A 218 -11.20 11.02 10.26
N ARG A 219 -10.58 12.16 9.91
CA ARG A 219 -10.69 12.73 8.55
C ARG A 219 -9.97 11.86 7.52
N VAL A 220 -8.79 11.35 7.86
CA VAL A 220 -8.01 10.45 7.00
C VAL A 220 -8.76 9.13 6.80
N ALA A 221 -9.21 8.49 7.88
CA ALA A 221 -9.96 7.24 7.83
C ALA A 221 -11.26 7.37 7.02
N ASN A 222 -12.04 8.44 7.26
CA ASN A 222 -13.26 8.71 6.50
C ASN A 222 -12.98 8.98 5.02
N LEU A 223 -11.89 9.67 4.67
CA LEU A 223 -11.52 9.92 3.28
C LEU A 223 -11.09 8.63 2.57
N ALA A 224 -10.32 7.78 3.25
CA ALA A 224 -9.95 6.45 2.76
C ALA A 224 -11.20 5.59 2.53
N TYR A 225 -12.09 5.49 3.52
CA TYR A 225 -13.37 4.78 3.38
C TYR A 225 -14.23 5.33 2.23
N ALA A 226 -14.37 6.66 2.14
CA ALA A 226 -15.12 7.30 1.06
C ALA A 226 -14.52 7.04 -0.33
N SER A 227 -13.23 6.66 -0.41
CA SER A 227 -12.54 6.32 -1.66
C SER A 227 -12.64 4.86 -2.07
N LEU A 228 -13.31 4.01 -1.28
CA LEU A 228 -13.62 2.63 -1.67
C LEU A 228 -14.52 2.59 -2.92
N PRO A 229 -14.52 1.46 -3.66
CA PRO A 229 -15.43 1.27 -4.80
C PRO A 229 -16.90 1.16 -4.33
N PRO A 230 -17.88 1.46 -5.20
CA PRO A 230 -19.31 1.44 -4.81
C PRO A 230 -19.78 0.14 -4.18
N TYR A 231 -19.35 -1.01 -4.71
CA TYR A 231 -19.72 -2.32 -4.15
C TYR A 231 -19.24 -2.50 -2.70
N ALA A 232 -18.12 -1.89 -2.32
CA ALA A 232 -17.63 -1.97 -0.95
C ALA A 232 -18.53 -1.15 0.00
N HIS A 233 -19.05 0.00 -0.44
CA HIS A 233 -20.04 0.77 0.33
C HIS A 233 -21.34 0.00 0.52
N GLU A 234 -21.79 -0.72 -0.51
CA GLU A 234 -22.94 -1.63 -0.44
C GLU A 234 -22.72 -2.73 0.59
N LEU A 235 -21.58 -3.45 0.51
CA LEU A 235 -21.23 -4.51 1.46
C LEU A 235 -21.17 -4.00 2.90
N TYR A 236 -20.52 -2.85 3.13
CA TYR A 236 -20.46 -2.24 4.46
C TYR A 236 -21.79 -1.65 4.95
N GLY A 237 -22.81 -1.53 4.09
CA GLY A 237 -24.09 -0.92 4.44
C GLY A 237 -24.03 0.57 4.75
N ARG A 238 -22.97 1.28 4.31
CA ARG A 238 -22.78 2.71 4.56
C ARG A 238 -22.43 3.42 3.25
N PRO A 239 -23.31 4.29 2.72
CA PRO A 239 -23.10 4.93 1.43
C PRO A 239 -21.90 5.88 1.47
N GLY A 240 -21.12 5.86 0.38
CA GLY A 240 -20.06 6.83 0.14
C GLY A 240 -20.60 8.15 -0.42
N PRO A 241 -19.87 9.28 -0.24
CA PRO A 241 -20.16 10.51 -0.98
C PRO A 241 -19.99 10.31 -2.49
N ALA A 242 -20.60 11.19 -3.30
CA ALA A 242 -20.45 11.16 -4.75
C ALA A 242 -18.96 11.14 -5.20
N PRO A 243 -18.59 10.38 -6.25
CA PRO A 243 -17.19 10.25 -6.68
C PRO A 243 -16.48 11.58 -6.92
N ALA A 244 -17.15 12.58 -7.49
CA ALA A 244 -16.58 13.92 -7.71
C ALA A 244 -16.18 14.62 -6.38
N VAL A 245 -17.00 14.48 -5.33
CA VAL A 245 -16.71 15.05 -4.00
C VAL A 245 -15.49 14.38 -3.39
N VAL A 246 -15.40 13.06 -3.49
CA VAL A 246 -14.25 12.30 -2.98
C VAL A 246 -12.97 12.66 -3.72
N THR A 247 -13.02 12.78 -5.06
CA THR A 247 -11.87 13.23 -5.86
C THR A 247 -11.43 14.63 -5.46
N ARG A 248 -12.36 15.58 -5.28
CA ARG A 248 -12.03 16.94 -4.81
C ARG A 248 -11.35 16.91 -3.44
N ARG A 249 -11.85 16.10 -2.51
CA ARG A 249 -11.25 15.94 -1.17
C ARG A 249 -9.87 15.30 -1.24
N LEU A 250 -9.67 14.27 -2.05
CA LEU A 250 -8.35 13.65 -2.27
C LEU A 250 -7.35 14.62 -2.88
N ARG A 251 -7.76 15.41 -3.89
CA ARG A 251 -6.92 16.46 -4.49
C ARG A 251 -6.54 17.52 -3.47
N LEU A 252 -7.52 18.06 -2.73
CA LEU A 252 -7.27 19.09 -1.72
C LEU A 252 -6.31 18.56 -0.64
N THR A 253 -6.58 17.38 -0.08
CA THR A 253 -5.71 16.76 0.92
C THR A 253 -4.32 16.48 0.35
N GLY A 254 -4.22 15.95 -0.86
CA GLY A 254 -2.95 15.71 -1.54
C GLY A 254 -2.14 16.99 -1.74
N THR A 255 -2.76 18.07 -2.21
CA THR A 255 -2.12 19.39 -2.34
C THR A 255 -1.60 19.89 -1.00
N LEU A 256 -2.44 19.88 0.04
CA LEU A 256 -2.04 20.33 1.38
C LEU A 256 -0.88 19.51 1.95
N LEU A 257 -0.93 18.19 1.80
CA LEU A 257 0.15 17.31 2.27
C LEU A 257 1.45 17.51 1.48
N ARG A 258 1.38 17.77 0.18
CA ARG A 258 2.55 18.06 -0.67
C ARG A 258 3.17 19.42 -0.39
N CYS A 259 2.40 20.39 0.10
CA CYS A 259 2.93 21.67 0.60
C CYS A 259 3.85 21.50 1.81
N VAL A 260 3.71 20.42 2.59
CA VAL A 260 4.66 20.10 3.67
C VAL A 260 6.00 19.70 3.03
N PRO A 261 7.10 20.42 3.32
CA PRO A 261 8.41 20.16 2.72
C PRO A 261 8.84 18.69 2.85
N ALA A 262 9.31 18.09 1.75
CA ALA A 262 9.74 16.69 1.72
C ALA A 262 10.77 16.34 2.80
N ARG A 263 11.70 17.28 3.07
CA ARG A 263 12.71 17.16 4.13
C ARG A 263 12.13 17.00 5.54
N LEU A 264 10.92 17.52 5.80
CA LEU A 264 10.24 17.36 7.08
C LEU A 264 9.47 16.03 7.10
N ARG A 265 8.76 15.71 6.02
CA ARG A 265 7.99 14.46 5.91
C ARG A 265 8.85 13.21 6.06
N TRP A 266 10.02 13.19 5.44
CA TRP A 266 10.90 12.01 5.43
C TRP A 266 11.76 11.85 6.69
N GLN A 267 11.72 12.82 7.61
CA GLN A 267 12.42 12.72 8.90
C GLN A 267 11.69 11.85 9.92
N LEU A 268 10.41 11.55 9.69
CA LEU A 268 9.68 10.63 10.55
C LEU A 268 10.26 9.21 10.41
N PRO A 269 10.51 8.48 11.52
CA PRO A 269 10.95 7.09 11.47
C PRO A 269 9.99 6.27 10.60
N PRO A 270 10.51 5.32 9.80
CA PRO A 270 11.89 4.79 9.79
C PRO A 270 12.87 5.48 8.82
N LYS A 271 12.55 6.65 8.26
CA LYS A 271 13.43 7.43 7.35
C LYS A 271 13.92 6.66 6.11
N HIS A 272 13.10 5.72 5.58
CA HIS A 272 13.45 4.87 4.44
C HIS A 272 14.02 5.64 3.23
N ILE A 273 13.34 6.72 2.82
CA ILE A 273 13.75 7.55 1.67
C ILE A 273 15.09 8.24 1.93
N LEU A 274 15.31 8.76 3.14
CA LEU A 274 16.60 9.41 3.48
C LEU A 274 17.75 8.41 3.48
N ARG A 275 17.54 7.19 3.99
CA ARG A 275 18.54 6.13 3.95
C ARG A 275 18.85 5.72 2.50
N ALA A 276 17.83 5.64 1.66
CA ALA A 276 17.99 5.30 0.25
C ALA A 276 18.71 6.41 -0.52
N MET A 277 18.40 7.69 -0.26
CA MET A 277 19.12 8.82 -0.84
C MET A 277 20.58 8.92 -0.38
N SER A 278 20.86 8.57 0.87
CA SER A 278 22.24 8.45 1.37
C SER A 278 23.01 7.37 0.61
N ARG A 279 22.35 6.24 0.31
CA ARG A 279 22.93 5.09 -0.40
C ARG A 279 23.14 5.35 -1.90
N LEU A 280 22.17 5.97 -2.57
CA LEU A 280 22.13 6.10 -4.04
C LEU A 280 22.49 7.50 -4.54
N GLY A 281 22.75 8.44 -3.65
CA GLY A 281 23.05 9.84 -3.97
C GLY A 281 21.81 10.71 -4.24
N PRO A 282 21.99 12.03 -4.40
CA PRO A 282 20.89 13.00 -4.46
C PRO A 282 19.95 12.84 -5.68
N GLY A 283 20.47 12.30 -6.80
CA GLY A 283 19.66 12.01 -8.00
C GLY A 283 18.52 11.02 -7.76
N SER A 284 18.64 10.19 -6.73
CA SER A 284 17.61 9.22 -6.31
C SER A 284 16.39 9.84 -5.62
N ARG A 285 16.36 11.15 -5.39
CA ARG A 285 15.21 11.80 -4.74
C ARG A 285 13.88 11.51 -5.48
N PRO A 286 12.84 10.99 -4.78
CA PRO A 286 11.51 10.85 -5.36
C PRO A 286 10.94 12.20 -5.79
N ALA A 287 10.41 12.25 -7.00
CA ALA A 287 9.89 13.43 -7.66
C ALA A 287 8.76 13.06 -8.65
N PRO A 288 7.54 13.63 -8.50
CA PRO A 288 6.39 13.25 -9.32
C PRO A 288 6.61 13.37 -10.84
N TYR A 289 7.40 14.36 -11.29
CA TYR A 289 7.67 14.57 -12.72
C TYR A 289 8.50 13.46 -13.39
N LYS A 290 9.12 12.56 -12.61
CA LYS A 290 9.92 11.45 -13.15
C LYS A 290 9.07 10.26 -13.61
N VAL A 291 7.79 10.22 -13.24
CA VAL A 291 6.89 9.09 -13.52
C VAL A 291 6.50 8.95 -14.99
N GLY A 292 6.55 10.03 -15.76
CA GLY A 292 6.26 10.03 -17.20
C GLY A 292 7.49 9.99 -18.10
N ARG A 293 8.68 9.81 -17.52
CA ARG A 293 9.93 9.62 -18.27
C ARG A 293 10.27 8.14 -18.42
#